data_AF-A0A1C5UT13-F1
#
_entry.id   AF-A0A1C5UT13-F1
#
_cell.length_a   1.000
_cell.length_b   1.000
_cell.length_c   1.000
_cell.angle_alpha   90.00
_cell.angle_beta   90.00
_cell.angle_gamma   90.00
#
_symmetry.space_group_name_H-M   'P 1'
#
loop_
_entity.id
_entity.type
_entity.pdbx_description
1 polymer ?
#
loop_
_entity_poly.entity_id
_entity_poly.type
_entity_poly.pdbx_seq_one_letter_code
_entity_poly.pdbx_strand_id
1 'polypeptide(L)'
;MSKQCDIVRDILPLYVDGACSEASAEMVKEHLNACADCNAIYQKLLSHTSEDVLHEESESVIMRHEAKEKQRGRKKITIAVLVSIALCIIAIFTALFLLPINIAYEPVKIDFPFEVEDVENVEMYHYDGVPESAEKKVVVAENDIKTLYDKFKGLSLKDKTTEETAGADVTSFRFNLSDGTSYDLIYACYGVKNGELKSAAGGFKYFTSADIGSYWNNLNTELEAIPINESELP
;
A
#
# COMPACT_ATOMS: atom_id res chain seq x y z
N MET A 1 59.22 54.30 24.17
CA MET A 1 59.91 53.00 24.05
C MET A 1 61.37 53.26 23.76
N SER A 2 62.26 52.63 24.54
CA SER A 2 63.71 52.71 24.32
C SER A 2 64.09 51.70 23.24
N LYS A 3 65.08 52.03 22.38
CA LYS A 3 65.62 51.12 21.35
C LYS A 3 66.06 49.76 21.93
N GLN A 4 66.36 49.72 23.23
CA GLN A 4 66.80 48.51 23.92
C GLN A 4 65.64 47.54 24.18
N CYS A 5 64.40 48.02 24.36
CA CYS A 5 63.23 47.16 24.53
C CYS A 5 62.87 46.42 23.22
N ASP A 6 63.03 47.08 22.07
CA ASP A 6 62.76 46.47 20.77
C ASP A 6 63.75 45.32 20.51
N ILE A 7 65.05 45.56 20.76
CA ILE A 7 66.09 44.54 20.66
C ILE A 7 65.80 43.36 21.59
N VAL A 8 65.45 43.62 22.86
CA VAL A 8 65.18 42.57 23.84
C VAL A 8 63.96 41.75 23.44
N ARG A 9 62.90 42.36 22.90
CA ARG A 9 61.71 41.64 22.43
C ARG A 9 62.01 40.74 21.23
N ASP A 10 62.85 41.19 20.30
CA ASP A 10 63.21 40.42 19.11
C ASP A 10 64.01 39.16 19.46
N ILE A 11 64.89 39.24 20.47
CA ILE A 11 65.71 38.10 20.92
C ILE A 11 65.08 37.30 22.06
N LEU A 12 63.96 37.77 22.64
CA LEU A 12 63.32 37.13 23.77
C LEU A 12 62.90 35.67 23.51
N PRO A 13 62.36 35.31 22.33
CA PRO A 13 62.06 33.90 22.03
C PRO A 13 63.33 33.03 22.06
N LEU A 14 64.43 33.51 21.46
CA LEU A 14 65.71 32.80 21.46
C LEU A 14 66.31 32.67 22.86
N TYR A 15 66.06 33.66 23.73
CA TYR A 15 66.46 33.62 25.13
C TYR A 15 65.65 32.58 25.93
N VAL A 16 64.33 32.48 25.70
CA VAL A 16 63.48 31.44 26.30
C VAL A 16 63.92 30.04 25.85
N ASP A 17 64.29 29.88 24.59
CA ASP A 17 64.77 28.62 24.02
C ASP A 17 66.25 28.30 24.36
N GLY A 18 66.94 29.18 25.10
CA GLY A 18 68.35 28.99 25.48
C GLY A 18 69.34 29.02 24.31
N ALA A 19 68.92 29.55 23.15
CA ALA A 19 69.71 29.58 21.90
C ALA A 19 70.54 30.87 21.73
N CYS A 20 70.49 31.78 22.70
CA CYS A 20 71.29 33.00 22.71
C CYS A 20 72.73 32.75 23.21
N SER A 21 73.69 33.52 22.69
CA SER A 21 75.04 33.57 23.26
C SER A 21 75.00 34.14 24.69
N GLU A 22 75.99 33.77 25.51
CA GLU A 22 76.09 34.21 26.92
C GLU A 22 76.01 35.73 27.08
N ALA A 23 76.71 36.48 26.21
CA ALA A 23 76.70 37.94 26.23
C ALA A 23 75.29 38.53 25.95
N SER A 24 74.54 37.93 25.02
CA SER A 24 73.17 38.37 24.71
C SER A 24 72.20 37.97 25.81
N ALA A 25 72.39 36.81 26.42
CA ALA A 25 71.56 36.31 27.53
C ALA A 25 71.70 37.17 28.79
N GLU A 26 72.92 37.59 29.13
CA GLU A 26 73.18 38.47 30.27
C GLU A 26 72.51 39.85 30.09
N MET A 27 72.63 40.44 28.90
CA MET A 27 71.99 41.71 28.56
C MET A 27 70.46 41.65 28.64
N VAL A 28 69.85 40.56 28.15
CA VAL A 28 68.40 40.34 28.27
C VAL A 28 68.01 40.22 29.73
N LYS A 29 68.74 39.42 30.52
CA LYS A 29 68.45 39.20 31.95
C LYS A 29 68.49 40.50 32.75
N GLU A 30 69.50 41.34 32.55
CA GLU A 30 69.57 42.66 33.18
C GLU A 30 68.39 43.54 32.79
N HIS A 31 68.01 43.53 31.52
CA HIS A 31 66.89 44.33 31.03
C HIS A 31 65.54 43.83 31.57
N LEU A 32 65.31 42.52 31.67
CA LEU A 32 64.08 41.95 32.25
C LEU A 32 63.92 42.33 33.73
N ASN A 33 65.03 42.42 34.48
CA ASN A 33 65.00 42.88 35.87
C ASN A 33 64.66 44.38 35.99
N ALA A 34 65.05 45.19 35.00
CA ALA A 34 64.85 46.64 35.01
C ALA A 34 63.54 47.09 34.33
N CYS A 35 62.95 46.27 33.46
CA CYS A 35 61.79 46.62 32.64
C CYS A 35 60.61 45.66 32.85
N ALA A 36 59.58 46.14 33.56
CA ALA A 36 58.36 45.38 33.84
C ALA A 36 57.61 44.96 32.56
N ASP A 37 57.59 45.81 31.52
CA ASP A 37 56.90 45.53 30.26
C ASP A 37 57.54 44.36 29.51
N CYS A 38 58.88 44.32 29.44
CA CYS A 38 59.60 43.20 28.81
C CYS A 38 59.49 41.93 29.65
N ASN A 39 59.51 42.04 30.99
CA ASN A 39 59.30 40.90 31.88
C ASN A 39 57.88 40.30 31.73
N ALA A 40 56.84 41.13 31.59
CA ALA A 40 55.49 40.64 31.36
C ALA A 40 55.37 39.80 30.07
N ILE A 41 56.06 40.21 29.01
CA ILE A 41 56.12 39.45 27.74
C ILE A 41 56.88 38.14 27.95
N TYR A 42 58.00 38.18 28.68
CA TYR A 42 58.78 36.98 29.02
C TYR A 42 57.96 35.95 29.81
N GLN A 43 57.23 36.39 30.84
CA GLN A 43 56.34 35.51 31.62
C GLN A 43 55.24 34.89 30.75
N LYS A 44 54.71 35.66 29.78
CA LYS A 44 53.71 35.14 28.83
C LYS A 44 54.28 34.06 27.92
N LEU A 45 55.52 34.22 27.47
CA LEU A 45 56.22 33.20 26.66
C LEU A 45 56.53 31.94 27.48
N LEU A 46 56.91 32.09 28.75
CA LEU A 46 57.09 30.96 29.68
C LEU A 46 55.78 30.19 29.95
N SER A 47 54.66 30.91 30.14
CA SER A 47 53.35 30.29 30.38
C SER A 47 52.73 29.62 29.15
N HIS A 48 53.27 29.92 27.96
CA HIS A 48 52.77 29.41 26.67
C HIS A 48 53.74 28.38 26.09
N THR A 49 54.39 27.60 26.95
CA THR A 49 55.26 26.50 26.56
C THR A 49 54.45 25.41 25.86
N SER A 50 54.98 24.93 24.74
CA SER A 50 54.36 24.01 23.78
C SER A 50 53.92 22.66 24.34
N GLU A 51 54.34 22.28 25.54
CA GLU A 51 53.99 20.99 26.16
C GLU A 51 52.53 20.91 26.61
N ASP A 52 51.96 22.00 27.12
CA ASP A 52 50.55 22.01 27.57
C ASP A 52 49.57 21.97 26.38
N VAL A 53 49.89 22.65 25.28
CA VAL A 53 49.09 22.62 24.04
C VAL A 53 49.13 21.23 23.39
N LEU A 54 50.30 20.57 23.40
CA LEU A 54 50.44 19.22 22.83
C LEU A 54 49.71 18.16 23.67
N HIS A 55 49.70 18.27 25.00
CA HIS A 55 48.97 17.33 25.86
C HIS A 55 47.46 17.46 25.68
N GLU A 56 46.91 18.67 25.70
CA GLU A 56 45.47 18.90 25.54
C GLU A 56 44.98 18.52 24.13
N GLU A 57 45.74 18.83 23.07
CA GLU A 57 45.43 18.36 21.74
C GLU A 57 45.51 16.82 21.64
N SER A 58 46.52 16.19 22.26
CA SER A 58 46.67 14.74 22.21
C SER A 58 45.54 13.99 22.93
N GLU A 59 45.09 14.43 24.10
CA GLU A 59 43.94 13.84 24.79
C GLU A 59 42.65 14.03 24.01
N SER A 60 42.43 15.22 23.45
CA SER A 60 41.26 15.52 22.62
C SER A 60 41.22 14.66 21.34
N VAL A 61 42.40 14.37 20.76
CA VAL A 61 42.55 13.48 19.60
C VAL A 61 42.28 12.03 20.00
N ILE A 62 42.87 11.53 21.08
CA ILE A 62 42.68 10.15 21.57
C ILE A 62 41.19 9.89 21.87
N MET A 63 40.51 10.81 22.58
CA MET A 63 39.07 10.70 22.86
C MET A 63 38.21 10.66 21.60
N ARG A 64 38.58 11.43 20.56
CA ARG A 64 37.88 11.41 19.26
C ARG A 64 38.07 10.08 18.52
N HIS A 65 39.21 9.42 18.67
CA HIS A 65 39.48 8.11 18.06
C HIS A 65 38.70 6.99 18.76
N GLU A 66 38.69 6.94 20.09
CA GLU A 66 37.95 5.91 20.84
C GLU A 66 36.42 6.01 20.65
N ALA A 67 35.87 7.23 20.64
CA ALA A 67 34.46 7.45 20.39
C ALA A 67 34.05 7.00 18.98
N LYS A 68 34.90 7.25 17.97
CA LYS A 68 34.69 6.79 16.58
C LYS A 68 34.74 5.27 16.48
N GLU A 69 35.61 4.58 17.21
CA GLU A 69 35.67 3.12 17.19
C GLU A 69 34.45 2.46 17.85
N LYS A 70 34.05 2.95 19.03
CA LYS A 70 32.82 2.48 19.70
C LYS A 70 31.57 2.75 18.86
N GLN A 71 31.52 3.90 18.17
CA GLN A 71 30.42 4.23 17.26
C GLN A 71 30.42 3.36 16.00
N ARG A 72 31.59 3.00 15.44
CA ARG A 72 31.71 2.06 14.30
C ARG A 72 31.24 0.66 14.68
N GLY A 73 31.60 0.17 15.87
CA GLY A 73 31.12 -1.11 16.40
C GLY A 73 29.59 -1.13 16.58
N ARG A 74 29.04 -0.09 17.23
CA ARG A 74 27.58 0.05 17.40
C ARG A 74 26.84 0.14 16.06
N LYS A 75 27.34 0.92 15.10
CA LYS A 75 26.76 1.02 13.75
C LYS A 75 26.71 -0.34 13.03
N LYS A 76 27.76 -1.16 13.14
CA LYS A 76 27.77 -2.52 12.56
C LYS A 76 26.70 -3.41 13.19
N ILE A 77 26.54 -3.36 14.52
CA ILE A 77 25.50 -4.11 15.23
C ILE A 77 24.10 -3.63 14.84
N THR A 78 23.87 -2.31 14.80
CA THR A 78 22.58 -1.74 14.40
C THR A 78 22.21 -2.13 12.97
N ILE A 79 23.16 -2.07 12.03
CA ILE A 79 22.94 -2.51 10.64
C ILE A 79 22.60 -4.01 10.59
N ALA A 80 23.34 -4.86 11.33
CA ALA A 80 23.07 -6.29 11.38
C ALA A 80 21.66 -6.61 11.91
N VAL A 81 21.22 -5.92 12.96
CA VAL A 81 19.86 -6.08 13.52
C VAL A 81 18.81 -5.65 12.49
N LEU A 82 18.97 -4.51 11.83
CA LEU A 82 18.03 -4.05 10.80
C LEU A 82 17.94 -5.02 9.61
N VAL A 83 19.08 -5.55 9.17
CA VAL A 83 19.13 -6.57 8.11
C VAL A 83 18.41 -7.85 8.54
N SER A 84 18.61 -8.31 9.78
CA SER A 84 17.89 -9.49 10.29
C SER A 84 16.37 -9.30 10.33
N ILE A 85 15.90 -8.12 10.77
CA ILE A 85 14.47 -7.80 10.80
C ILE A 85 13.91 -7.75 9.38
N ALA A 86 14.62 -7.12 8.44
CA ALA A 86 14.21 -7.07 7.04
C ALA A 86 14.09 -8.49 6.43
N LEU A 87 15.05 -9.37 6.72
CA LEU A 87 14.99 -10.77 6.27
C LEU A 87 13.80 -11.53 6.88
N CYS A 88 13.51 -11.33 8.16
CA CYS A 88 12.33 -11.91 8.80
C CYS A 88 11.03 -11.42 8.17
N ILE A 89 10.91 -10.12 7.88
CA ILE A 89 9.73 -9.54 7.21
C ILE A 89 9.56 -10.13 5.81
N ILE A 90 10.65 -10.23 5.03
CA ILE A 90 10.62 -10.84 3.70
C ILE A 90 10.17 -12.30 3.79
N ALA A 91 10.71 -13.07 4.75
CA ALA A 91 10.31 -14.46 4.95
C ALA A 91 8.83 -14.62 5.34
N ILE A 92 8.29 -13.71 6.16
CA ILE A 92 6.86 -13.70 6.53
C ILE A 92 6.01 -13.32 5.32
N PHE A 93 6.41 -12.31 4.54
CA PHE A 93 5.70 -11.91 3.32
C PHE A 93 5.71 -13.01 2.26
N THR A 94 6.85 -13.68 2.05
CA THR A 94 6.91 -14.81 1.11
C THR A 94 6.09 -15.99 1.61
N ALA A 95 6.11 -16.30 2.92
CA ALA A 95 5.25 -17.33 3.48
C ALA A 95 3.76 -16.99 3.34
N LEU A 96 3.36 -15.74 3.57
CA LEU A 96 1.97 -15.28 3.39
C LEU A 96 1.54 -15.29 1.91
N PHE A 97 2.45 -15.00 0.98
CA PHE A 97 2.16 -15.01 -0.45
C PHE A 97 2.18 -16.43 -1.06
N LEU A 98 2.93 -17.35 -0.45
CA LEU A 98 2.98 -18.77 -0.81
C LEU A 98 1.88 -19.60 -0.14
N LEU A 99 1.24 -19.10 0.91
CA LEU A 99 -0.03 -19.64 1.39
C LEU A 99 -1.07 -19.30 0.31
N PRO A 100 -1.61 -20.29 -0.42
CA PRO A 100 -2.77 -20.00 -1.23
C PRO A 100 -3.86 -19.58 -0.26
N ILE A 101 -4.30 -18.31 -0.32
CA ILE A 101 -5.59 -17.90 0.21
C ILE A 101 -6.62 -18.55 -0.72
N ASN A 102 -6.69 -19.88 -0.66
CA ASN A 102 -7.68 -20.72 -1.29
C ASN A 102 -8.91 -20.59 -0.40
N ILE A 103 -9.49 -19.38 -0.36
CA ILE A 103 -10.92 -19.31 -0.10
C ILE A 103 -11.51 -19.88 -1.40
N ALA A 104 -11.58 -21.20 -1.46
CA ALA A 104 -12.36 -21.91 -2.45
C ALA A 104 -13.80 -21.49 -2.16
N TYR A 105 -14.20 -20.36 -2.73
CA TYR A 105 -15.60 -19.99 -2.79
C TYR A 105 -16.24 -21.05 -3.67
N GLU A 106 -16.90 -22.02 -3.04
CA GLU A 106 -17.78 -22.92 -3.76
C GLU A 106 -18.90 -22.06 -4.35
N PRO A 107 -19.07 -22.07 -5.68
CA PRO A 107 -20.12 -21.27 -6.30
C PRO A 107 -21.48 -21.80 -5.85
N VAL A 108 -22.36 -20.89 -5.46
CA VAL A 108 -23.74 -21.25 -5.12
C VAL A 108 -24.45 -21.65 -6.42
N LYS A 109 -25.18 -22.77 -6.36
CA LYS A 109 -26.02 -23.26 -7.45
C LYS A 109 -27.48 -23.00 -7.11
N ILE A 110 -28.29 -22.76 -8.13
CA ILE A 110 -29.75 -22.68 -7.98
C ILE A 110 -30.26 -24.11 -7.88
N ASP A 111 -31.04 -24.38 -6.84
CA ASP A 111 -31.82 -25.61 -6.71
C ASP A 111 -33.29 -25.26 -7.00
N PHE A 112 -33.80 -25.66 -8.17
CA PHE A 112 -35.18 -25.39 -8.55
C PHE A 112 -36.12 -26.35 -7.80
N PRO A 113 -37.26 -25.87 -7.29
CA PRO A 113 -38.25 -26.73 -6.63
C PRO A 113 -39.14 -27.52 -7.62
N PHE A 114 -38.76 -27.57 -8.90
CA PHE A 114 -39.49 -28.21 -10.00
C PHE A 114 -38.51 -28.78 -11.03
N GLU A 115 -38.97 -29.76 -11.81
CA GLU A 115 -38.21 -30.32 -12.93
C GLU A 115 -38.57 -29.60 -14.24
N VAL A 116 -37.72 -29.74 -15.26
CA VAL A 116 -37.93 -29.03 -16.54
C VAL A 116 -39.20 -29.49 -17.25
N GLU A 117 -39.61 -30.74 -17.04
CA GLU A 117 -40.83 -31.33 -17.57
C GLU A 117 -42.10 -30.69 -16.99
N ASP A 118 -42.00 -30.03 -15.84
CA ASP A 118 -43.13 -29.34 -15.20
C ASP A 118 -43.40 -27.96 -15.81
N VAL A 119 -42.47 -27.43 -16.64
CA VAL A 119 -42.53 -26.08 -17.21
C VAL A 119 -43.33 -26.09 -18.52
N GLU A 120 -44.44 -25.33 -18.57
CA GLU A 120 -45.27 -25.21 -19.76
C GLU A 120 -44.75 -24.15 -20.73
N ASN A 121 -44.28 -23.02 -20.20
CA ASN A 121 -43.67 -21.93 -20.96
C ASN A 121 -42.82 -21.05 -20.04
N VAL A 122 -41.95 -20.24 -20.64
CA VAL A 122 -41.21 -19.20 -19.94
C VAL A 122 -41.56 -17.84 -20.51
N GLU A 123 -42.09 -16.95 -19.69
CA GLU A 123 -42.23 -15.54 -20.06
C GLU A 123 -40.94 -14.80 -19.71
N MET A 124 -40.30 -14.21 -20.72
CA MET A 124 -39.16 -13.34 -20.55
C MET A 124 -39.61 -11.90 -20.61
N TYR A 125 -39.10 -11.06 -19.72
CA TYR A 125 -39.38 -9.64 -19.66
C TYR A 125 -38.08 -8.86 -19.73
N HIS A 126 -38.06 -7.71 -20.42
CA HIS A 126 -36.86 -6.91 -20.55
C HIS A 126 -37.16 -5.41 -20.55
N TYR A 127 -36.34 -4.61 -19.87
CA TYR A 127 -36.38 -3.15 -19.92
C TYR A 127 -35.03 -2.52 -19.54
N ASP A 128 -34.71 -1.41 -20.20
CA ASP A 128 -33.52 -0.61 -19.95
C ASP A 128 -33.79 0.46 -18.88
N GLY A 129 -33.33 0.23 -17.65
CA GLY A 129 -33.32 1.22 -16.57
C GLY A 129 -34.69 1.52 -15.94
N VAL A 130 -35.71 1.85 -16.74
CA VAL A 130 -37.08 2.14 -16.27
C VAL A 130 -38.10 1.16 -16.89
N PRO A 131 -39.07 0.68 -16.11
CA PRO A 131 -40.02 -0.36 -16.55
C PRO A 131 -41.09 0.11 -17.55
N GLU A 132 -41.19 1.41 -17.83
CA GLU A 132 -42.21 1.98 -18.74
C GLU A 132 -42.06 1.47 -20.19
N SER A 133 -40.86 1.06 -20.60
CA SER A 133 -40.58 0.50 -21.93
C SER A 133 -40.43 -1.02 -21.91
N ALA A 134 -41.08 -1.71 -20.98
CA ALA A 134 -40.93 -3.15 -20.84
C ALA A 134 -41.49 -3.91 -22.03
N GLU A 135 -40.74 -4.92 -22.45
CA GLU A 135 -41.11 -5.86 -23.50
C GLU A 135 -41.21 -7.27 -22.92
N LYS A 136 -42.07 -8.11 -23.50
CA LYS A 136 -42.23 -9.51 -23.16
C LYS A 136 -42.02 -10.41 -24.37
N LYS A 137 -41.38 -11.55 -24.17
CA LYS A 137 -41.31 -12.69 -25.10
C LYS A 137 -41.84 -13.94 -24.41
N VAL A 138 -42.56 -14.79 -25.15
CA VAL A 138 -43.10 -16.05 -24.61
C VAL A 138 -42.38 -17.22 -25.25
N VAL A 139 -41.64 -17.98 -24.45
CA VAL A 139 -40.87 -19.15 -24.88
C VAL A 139 -41.71 -20.41 -24.67
N VAL A 140 -42.09 -21.07 -25.76
CA VAL A 140 -42.93 -22.29 -25.74
C VAL A 140 -42.18 -23.52 -26.28
N ALA A 141 -41.10 -23.32 -27.04
CA ALA A 141 -40.34 -24.42 -27.59
C ALA A 141 -39.59 -25.18 -26.47
N GLU A 142 -39.82 -26.48 -26.35
CA GLU A 142 -39.22 -27.34 -25.30
C GLU A 142 -37.69 -27.23 -25.25
N ASN A 143 -37.02 -27.15 -26.41
CA ASN A 143 -35.57 -27.00 -26.48
C ASN A 143 -35.07 -25.67 -25.89
N ASP A 144 -35.82 -24.59 -26.10
CA ASP A 144 -35.46 -23.26 -25.60
C ASP A 144 -35.70 -23.17 -24.09
N ILE A 145 -36.82 -23.75 -23.62
CA ILE A 145 -37.13 -23.90 -22.18
C ILE A 145 -36.03 -24.70 -21.49
N LYS A 146 -35.67 -25.87 -22.05
CA LYS A 146 -34.60 -26.71 -21.51
C LYS A 146 -33.26 -25.99 -21.50
N THR A 147 -32.96 -25.22 -22.55
CA THR A 147 -31.76 -24.39 -22.62
C THR A 147 -31.72 -23.40 -21.45
N LEU A 148 -32.79 -22.65 -21.20
CA LEU A 148 -32.86 -21.72 -20.07
C LEU A 148 -32.69 -22.47 -18.73
N TYR A 149 -33.44 -23.54 -18.52
CA TYR A 149 -33.40 -24.34 -17.29
C TYR A 149 -31.98 -24.84 -16.97
N ASP A 150 -31.34 -25.52 -17.94
CA ASP A 150 -29.98 -26.06 -17.79
C ASP A 150 -28.95 -24.95 -17.52
N LYS A 151 -29.12 -23.79 -18.17
CA LYS A 151 -28.24 -22.64 -17.95
C LYS A 151 -28.35 -22.13 -16.53
N PHE A 152 -29.55 -21.88 -16.02
CA PHE A 152 -29.75 -21.41 -14.65
C PHE A 152 -29.25 -22.42 -13.61
N LYS A 153 -29.55 -23.72 -13.78
CA LYS A 153 -29.05 -24.79 -12.91
C LYS A 153 -27.52 -24.87 -12.92
N GLY A 154 -26.91 -24.60 -14.07
CA GLY A 154 -25.46 -24.58 -14.27
C GLY A 154 -24.75 -23.30 -13.81
N LEU A 155 -25.46 -22.21 -13.51
CA LEU A 155 -24.86 -20.91 -13.17
C LEU A 155 -23.96 -21.01 -11.94
N SER A 156 -22.88 -20.24 -11.93
CA SER A 156 -22.00 -20.10 -10.76
C SER A 156 -22.28 -18.77 -10.09
N LEU A 157 -22.99 -18.81 -8.97
CA LEU A 157 -23.40 -17.62 -8.23
C LEU A 157 -22.46 -17.37 -7.05
N LYS A 158 -22.38 -16.12 -6.61
CA LYS A 158 -21.60 -15.71 -5.44
C LYS A 158 -22.50 -14.98 -4.45
N ASP A 159 -22.37 -15.35 -3.18
CA ASP A 159 -22.92 -14.57 -2.09
C ASP A 159 -22.07 -13.31 -1.91
N LYS A 160 -22.54 -12.21 -2.49
CA LYS A 160 -21.90 -10.90 -2.46
C LYS A 160 -23.01 -9.86 -2.43
N THR A 161 -22.93 -8.94 -1.48
CA THR A 161 -23.77 -7.74 -1.48
C THR A 161 -23.36 -6.82 -2.63
N THR A 162 -24.26 -6.62 -3.59
CA THR A 162 -24.15 -5.60 -4.63
C THR A 162 -24.98 -4.38 -4.22
N GLU A 163 -24.42 -3.19 -4.41
CA GLU A 163 -25.17 -1.94 -4.26
C GLU A 163 -26.11 -1.81 -5.46
N GLU A 164 -27.41 -1.74 -5.19
CA GLU A 164 -28.41 -1.48 -6.23
C GLU A 164 -28.17 -0.09 -6.80
N THR A 165 -27.78 -0.02 -8.07
CA THR A 165 -27.56 1.25 -8.75
C THR A 165 -28.79 1.57 -9.61
N ALA A 166 -29.26 2.81 -9.62
CA ALA A 166 -30.35 3.19 -10.52
C ALA A 166 -29.94 2.99 -11.99
N GLY A 167 -30.85 2.51 -12.83
CA GLY A 167 -30.62 2.36 -14.28
C GLY A 167 -30.02 1.03 -14.73
N ALA A 168 -30.23 -0.06 -13.98
CA ALA A 168 -29.85 -1.40 -14.43
C ALA A 168 -30.64 -1.81 -15.68
N ASP A 169 -29.99 -2.53 -16.59
CA ASP A 169 -30.66 -3.31 -17.62
C ASP A 169 -31.25 -4.58 -16.97
N VAL A 170 -32.56 -4.77 -17.05
CA VAL A 170 -33.25 -5.84 -16.33
C VAL A 170 -33.82 -6.85 -17.30
N THR A 171 -33.54 -8.13 -17.05
CA THR A 171 -34.16 -9.25 -17.74
C THR A 171 -34.75 -10.22 -16.72
N SER A 172 -36.06 -10.42 -16.76
CA SER A 172 -36.76 -11.33 -15.84
C SER A 172 -37.28 -12.55 -16.58
N PHE A 173 -37.37 -13.68 -15.88
CA PHE A 173 -37.82 -14.96 -16.39
C PHE A 173 -38.87 -15.52 -15.44
N ARG A 174 -40.08 -15.73 -15.93
CA ARG A 174 -41.17 -16.39 -15.22
C ARG A 174 -41.37 -17.76 -15.81
N PHE A 175 -41.04 -18.78 -15.04
CA PHE A 175 -41.32 -20.18 -15.38
C PHE A 175 -42.75 -20.49 -14.98
N ASN A 176 -43.64 -20.70 -15.94
CA ASN A 176 -45.03 -21.09 -15.69
C ASN A 176 -45.12 -22.61 -15.65
N LEU A 177 -45.58 -23.15 -14.52
CA LEU A 177 -45.61 -24.59 -14.25
C LEU A 177 -46.99 -25.19 -14.52
N SER A 178 -47.02 -26.48 -14.85
CA SER A 178 -48.25 -27.23 -15.16
C SER A 178 -49.23 -27.37 -14.00
N ASP A 179 -48.78 -27.14 -12.77
CA ASP A 179 -49.64 -27.07 -11.58
C ASP A 179 -50.33 -25.71 -11.40
N GLY A 180 -50.09 -24.76 -12.31
CA GLY A 180 -50.63 -23.41 -12.31
C GLY A 180 -49.84 -22.41 -11.45
N THR A 181 -48.73 -22.83 -10.85
CA THR A 181 -47.82 -21.93 -10.13
C THR A 181 -46.76 -21.35 -11.06
N SER A 182 -46.04 -20.33 -10.59
CA SER A 182 -44.94 -19.73 -11.33
C SER A 182 -43.71 -19.51 -10.46
N TYR A 183 -42.54 -19.50 -11.09
CA TYR A 183 -41.27 -19.22 -10.43
C TYR A 183 -40.50 -18.12 -11.16
N ASP A 184 -40.26 -17.02 -10.45
CA ASP A 184 -39.66 -15.82 -11.02
C ASP A 184 -38.17 -15.71 -10.68
N LEU A 185 -37.37 -15.43 -11.71
CA LEU A 185 -35.96 -15.04 -11.64
C LEU A 185 -35.81 -13.64 -12.22
N ILE A 186 -35.24 -12.72 -11.46
CA ILE A 186 -35.03 -11.33 -11.88
C ILE A 186 -33.52 -11.08 -11.95
N TYR A 187 -33.02 -10.76 -13.15
CA TYR A 187 -31.62 -10.42 -13.38
C TYR A 187 -31.48 -8.92 -13.65
N ALA A 188 -30.65 -8.23 -12.86
CA ALA A 188 -30.30 -6.82 -13.06
C ALA A 188 -28.81 -6.70 -13.41
N CYS A 189 -28.52 -6.08 -14.55
CA CYS A 189 -27.18 -5.83 -15.06
C CYS A 189 -26.77 -4.38 -14.80
N TYR A 190 -25.71 -4.21 -14.00
CA TYR A 190 -25.13 -2.91 -13.66
C TYR A 190 -23.82 -2.64 -14.43
N GLY A 191 -23.52 -3.45 -15.45
CA GLY A 191 -22.32 -3.33 -16.29
C GLY A 191 -21.65 -4.65 -16.60
N VAL A 192 -20.48 -4.58 -17.25
CA VAL A 192 -19.75 -5.76 -17.73
C VAL A 192 -19.42 -6.70 -16.57
N LYS A 193 -19.95 -7.92 -16.64
CA LYS A 193 -19.77 -8.96 -15.60
C LYS A 193 -20.23 -8.51 -14.20
N ASN A 194 -21.18 -7.57 -14.13
CA ASN A 194 -21.70 -7.02 -12.90
C ASN A 194 -23.21 -7.23 -12.84
N GLY A 195 -23.62 -8.47 -12.58
CA GLY A 195 -25.01 -8.88 -12.58
C GLY A 195 -25.49 -9.36 -11.22
N GLU A 196 -26.73 -9.05 -10.90
CA GLU A 196 -27.44 -9.50 -9.70
C GLU A 196 -28.63 -10.36 -10.13
N LEU A 197 -28.73 -11.57 -9.58
CA LEU A 197 -29.83 -12.50 -9.82
C LEU A 197 -30.56 -12.74 -8.51
N LYS A 198 -31.87 -12.51 -8.49
CA LYS A 198 -32.72 -12.71 -7.32
C LYS A 198 -33.96 -13.53 -7.64
N SER A 199 -34.46 -14.22 -6.63
CA SER A 199 -35.76 -14.88 -6.64
C SER A 199 -36.45 -14.68 -5.30
N ALA A 200 -37.68 -14.17 -5.32
CA ALA A 200 -38.49 -14.06 -4.12
C ALA A 200 -38.94 -15.46 -3.64
N ALA A 201 -39.40 -16.32 -4.56
CA ALA A 201 -39.80 -17.69 -4.26
C ALA A 201 -38.64 -18.56 -3.78
N GLY A 202 -37.45 -18.40 -4.40
CA GLY A 202 -36.23 -19.07 -3.97
C GLY A 202 -35.56 -18.46 -2.74
N GLY A 203 -36.01 -17.28 -2.28
CA GLY A 203 -35.47 -16.62 -1.10
C GLY A 203 -33.99 -16.20 -1.22
N PHE A 204 -33.51 -15.90 -2.42
CA PHE A 204 -32.11 -15.59 -2.64
C PHE A 204 -31.87 -14.31 -3.45
N LYS A 205 -30.67 -13.76 -3.25
CA LYS A 205 -30.11 -12.63 -3.96
C LYS A 205 -28.60 -12.87 -4.11
N TYR A 206 -28.13 -13.12 -5.33
CA TYR A 206 -26.74 -13.49 -5.58
C TYR A 206 -26.14 -12.72 -6.74
N PHE A 207 -24.81 -12.65 -6.74
CA PHE A 207 -24.03 -12.06 -7.80
C PHE A 207 -23.66 -13.10 -8.87
N THR A 208 -23.65 -12.68 -10.13
CA THR A 208 -23.12 -13.46 -11.25
C THR A 208 -22.36 -12.56 -12.22
N SER A 209 -21.28 -13.10 -12.79
CA SER A 209 -20.56 -12.47 -13.90
C SER A 209 -21.05 -12.96 -15.27
N ALA A 210 -22.03 -13.86 -15.30
CA ALA A 210 -22.62 -14.37 -16.53
C ALA A 210 -23.50 -13.31 -17.17
N ASP A 211 -23.47 -13.24 -18.49
CA ASP A 211 -24.31 -12.33 -19.27
C ASP A 211 -25.69 -12.96 -19.50
N ILE A 212 -26.54 -12.92 -18.48
CA ILE A 212 -27.90 -13.48 -18.53
C ILE A 212 -28.81 -12.63 -19.42
N GLY A 213 -28.61 -11.30 -19.45
CA GLY A 213 -29.39 -10.40 -20.31
C GLY A 213 -29.27 -10.76 -21.80
N SER A 214 -28.13 -11.32 -22.22
CA SER A 214 -27.93 -11.75 -23.61
C SER A 214 -28.98 -12.74 -24.14
N TYR A 215 -29.63 -13.54 -23.27
CA TYR A 215 -30.68 -14.47 -23.70
C TYR A 215 -31.90 -13.75 -24.28
N TRP A 216 -32.16 -12.49 -23.89
CA TRP A 216 -33.23 -11.69 -24.48
C TRP A 216 -33.10 -11.60 -26.01
N ASN A 217 -31.87 -11.40 -26.50
CA ASN A 217 -31.58 -11.22 -27.91
C ASN A 217 -31.17 -12.53 -28.61
N ASN A 218 -30.54 -13.45 -27.87
CA ASN A 218 -29.83 -14.60 -28.45
C ASN A 218 -30.49 -15.96 -28.21
N LEU A 219 -31.53 -16.06 -27.37
CA LEU A 219 -32.18 -17.36 -27.11
C LEU A 219 -32.78 -17.93 -28.39
N ASN A 220 -33.68 -17.16 -29.01
CA ASN A 220 -34.30 -17.51 -30.27
C ASN A 220 -34.75 -16.20 -30.96
N THR A 221 -34.23 -15.96 -32.15
CA THR A 221 -34.47 -14.72 -32.92
C THR A 221 -35.88 -14.64 -33.51
N GLU A 222 -36.62 -15.75 -33.51
CA GLU A 222 -38.00 -15.82 -34.01
C GLU A 222 -39.03 -15.41 -32.94
N LEU A 223 -38.60 -15.23 -31.69
CA LEU A 223 -39.49 -14.78 -30.61
C LEU A 223 -39.84 -13.30 -30.77
N GLU A 224 -41.12 -13.04 -30.99
CA GLU A 224 -41.66 -11.68 -31.08
C GLU A 224 -41.72 -11.02 -29.70
N ALA A 225 -41.13 -9.82 -29.59
CA ALA A 225 -41.27 -8.96 -28.43
C ALA A 225 -42.57 -8.18 -28.53
N ILE A 226 -43.36 -8.20 -27.44
CA ILE A 226 -44.57 -7.41 -27.30
C ILE A 226 -44.40 -6.38 -26.17
N PRO A 227 -44.81 -5.11 -26.35
CA PRO A 227 -44.79 -4.14 -25.28
C PRO A 227 -45.79 -4.53 -24.20
N ILE A 228 -45.42 -4.34 -22.93
CA ILE A 228 -46.25 -4.66 -21.77
C ILE A 228 -46.27 -3.51 -20.77
N ASN A 229 -47.25 -3.52 -19.87
CA ASN A 229 -47.31 -2.54 -18.79
C ASN A 229 -46.47 -2.98 -17.58
N GLU A 230 -45.98 -2.02 -16.81
CA GLU A 230 -45.24 -2.27 -15.57
C GLU A 230 -46.00 -3.18 -14.59
N SER A 231 -47.34 -3.14 -14.57
CA SER A 231 -48.17 -3.99 -13.73
C SER A 231 -48.08 -5.49 -14.04
N GLU A 232 -47.53 -5.86 -15.20
CA GLU A 232 -47.36 -7.26 -15.62
C GLU A 232 -45.98 -7.83 -15.26
N LEU A 233 -45.06 -6.97 -14.78
CA LEU A 233 -43.71 -7.38 -14.43
C LEU A 233 -43.68 -8.22 -13.13
N PRO A 234 -42.73 -9.19 -13.03
CA PRO A 234 -42.43 -9.92 -11.81
C PRO A 234 -41.94 -9.08 -10.62
#